data_AF-A0A8J2SF28-F1
#
_entry.id   AF-A0A8J2SF28-F1
#
_cell.length_a   1.000
_cell.length_b   1.000
_cell.length_c   1.000
_cell.angle_alpha   90.00
_cell.angle_beta   90.00
_cell.angle_gamma   90.00
#
_symmetry.space_group_name_H-M   'P 1'
#
loop_
_entity.id
_entity.type
_entity.pdbx_description
1 polymer ?
#
loop_
_entity_poly.entity_id
_entity_poly.type
_entity_poly.pdbx_seq_one_letter_code
_entity_poly.pdbx_strand_id
1 'polypeptide(L)'
;MGAADDATRPAAHDDAAMVSPVVLAQRKRRAEAQKPPAVTPRDGAMTWEKRNNSLEDLRKQLRQRPARIRDAPTTPPEESRTVRRALAAQRALAVDSLAAECAARLALATNEDYSENPLNKYAHLEESLANLKRALQDAAKAVEAEEAAIEGEARTLHEVEADMRACTQRLLAGDTTVASKLEALDLELDSHASKQVREEERNELWDLREAPANALALARTRRLVPRDVSNSSIKVLRRLYASALPDNLDASRKLARRVFHTPALWLVHASAKDLSGMHEADLTRKYDCTQLDVVELRAVYGAVKSIRWRDVKGHADGRAAWRKAARDRLVALVDRERRGALRPHETRRPEYACFDATRVDLDAVVVVDVADLDVMETDSASFDGLSGHSLGA
;
A
#
# COMPACT_ATOMS: atom_id res chain seq x y z
N MET A 1 -15.62 23.94 79.64
CA MET A 1 -14.33 23.93 80.36
C MET A 1 -13.27 24.07 79.28
N GLY A 2 -12.82 25.28 78.95
CA GLY A 2 -11.83 26.07 79.72
C GLY A 2 -10.44 25.47 79.46
N ALA A 3 -9.37 26.18 79.14
CA ALA A 3 -8.97 27.58 79.07
C ALA A 3 -7.76 27.61 78.10
N ALA A 4 -7.61 28.58 77.20
CA ALA A 4 -6.85 29.83 77.37
C ALA A 4 -5.40 29.64 77.87
N ASP A 5 -4.42 29.93 77.00
CA ASP A 5 -3.28 30.86 77.18
C ASP A 5 -2.20 30.53 76.14
N ASP A 6 -1.96 31.34 75.11
CA ASP A 6 -1.39 32.69 75.06
C ASP A 6 0.15 32.68 75.11
N ALA A 7 0.77 33.06 73.98
CA ALA A 7 2.15 33.50 73.90
C ALA A 7 2.41 34.23 72.56
N THR A 8 2.24 35.55 72.63
CA THR A 8 3.25 36.55 72.22
C THR A 8 3.47 36.82 70.73
N ARG A 9 2.87 37.95 70.29
CA ARG A 9 3.29 38.76 69.13
C ARG A 9 4.59 39.52 69.44
N PRO A 10 5.41 39.81 68.41
CA PRO A 10 5.91 41.18 68.28
C PRO A 10 5.76 41.76 66.87
N ALA A 11 5.81 43.09 66.86
CA ALA A 11 5.55 44.03 65.79
C ALA A 11 6.31 43.78 64.48
N ALA A 12 5.61 43.86 63.35
CA ALA A 12 6.21 44.04 62.04
C ALA A 12 6.46 45.53 61.82
N HIS A 13 7.73 45.87 61.67
CA HIS A 13 8.23 47.15 61.19
C HIS A 13 7.78 47.39 59.74
N ASP A 14 7.32 48.60 59.48
CA ASP A 14 7.25 49.19 58.14
C ASP A 14 8.66 49.30 57.55
N ASP A 15 8.91 48.57 56.46
CA ASP A 15 9.98 48.89 55.52
C ASP A 15 9.37 49.03 54.12
N ALA A 16 9.13 50.30 53.76
CA ALA A 16 8.77 50.74 52.43
C ALA A 16 9.96 50.52 51.47
N ALA A 17 10.06 49.31 50.91
CA ALA A 17 10.99 49.04 49.82
C ALA A 17 10.46 49.67 48.52
N MET A 18 11.09 50.78 48.15
CA MET A 18 11.01 51.47 46.85
C MET A 18 11.10 50.47 45.68
N VAL A 19 9.96 50.14 45.07
CA VAL A 19 9.91 49.34 43.84
C VAL A 19 10.40 50.22 42.70
N SER A 20 11.51 49.81 42.08
CA SER A 20 12.14 50.50 40.95
C SER A 20 11.14 50.81 39.82
N PRO A 21 11.18 52.02 39.21
CA PRO A 21 10.29 52.42 38.11
C PRO A 21 10.29 51.44 36.93
N VAL A 22 11.41 50.74 36.74
CA VAL A 22 11.58 49.74 35.68
C VAL A 22 10.70 48.50 35.92
N VAL A 23 10.53 48.10 37.18
CA VAL A 23 9.70 46.94 37.55
C VAL A 23 8.21 47.27 37.40
N LEU A 24 7.81 48.51 37.71
CA LEU A 24 6.46 49.01 37.44
C LEU A 24 6.19 49.11 35.92
N ALA A 25 7.15 49.56 35.13
CA ALA A 25 7.02 49.62 33.67
C ALA A 25 6.91 48.21 33.04
N GLN A 26 7.66 47.22 33.53
CA GLN A 26 7.57 45.84 33.07
C GLN A 26 6.27 45.16 33.48
N ARG A 27 5.74 45.43 34.69
CA ARG A 27 4.42 44.95 35.11
C ARG A 27 3.29 45.55 34.28
N LYS A 28 3.37 46.84 33.94
CA LYS A 28 2.39 47.51 33.08
C LYS A 28 2.38 46.93 31.65
N ARG A 29 3.56 46.67 31.07
CA ARG A 29 3.68 46.01 29.75
C ARG A 29 3.16 44.57 29.74
N ARG A 30 3.37 43.80 30.81
CA ARG A 30 2.80 42.44 30.93
C ARG A 30 1.27 42.46 31.08
N ALA A 31 0.71 43.44 31.78
CA ALA A 31 -0.74 43.60 31.90
C ALA A 31 -1.40 44.07 30.59
N GLU A 32 -0.71 44.87 29.78
CA GLU A 32 -1.20 45.28 28.45
C GLU A 32 -1.07 44.17 27.40
N ALA A 33 -0.07 43.28 27.51
CA ALA A 33 0.12 42.14 26.60
C ALA A 33 -0.83 40.95 26.84
N GLN A 34 -1.56 40.93 27.97
CA GLN A 34 -2.51 39.85 28.32
C GLN A 34 -3.98 40.19 28.01
N LYS A 35 -4.28 41.35 27.42
CA LYS A 35 -5.63 41.60 26.88
C LYS A 35 -5.77 40.87 25.53
N PRO A 36 -6.65 39.86 25.40
CA PRO A 36 -6.92 39.26 24.10
C PRO A 36 -7.50 40.33 23.17
N PRO A 37 -7.14 40.32 21.87
CA PRO A 37 -7.72 41.26 20.92
C PRO A 37 -9.24 41.05 20.87
N ALA A 38 -9.98 42.16 20.87
CA ALA A 38 -11.42 42.14 20.67
C ALA A 38 -11.72 41.47 19.33
N VAL A 39 -12.35 40.29 19.39
CA VAL A 39 -12.82 39.57 18.22
C VAL A 39 -13.97 40.37 17.62
N THR A 40 -13.70 41.17 16.60
CA THR A 40 -14.73 41.70 15.73
C THR A 40 -15.42 40.51 15.03
N PRO A 41 -16.76 40.44 14.99
CA PRO A 41 -17.44 39.37 14.29
C PRO A 41 -17.03 39.40 12.81
N ARG A 42 -16.42 38.32 12.35
CA ARG A 42 -16.14 38.12 10.94
C ARG A 42 -17.49 37.98 10.23
N ASP A 43 -17.82 38.94 9.38
CA ASP A 43 -18.99 38.90 8.50
C ASP A 43 -19.06 37.53 7.81
N GLY A 44 -20.08 36.75 8.14
CA GLY A 44 -20.28 35.39 7.63
C GLY A 44 -20.62 34.31 8.67
N ALA A 45 -20.62 34.63 9.97
CA ALA A 45 -21.13 33.69 10.98
C ALA A 45 -22.65 33.52 10.84
N MET A 46 -23.09 32.50 10.10
CA MET A 46 -24.50 32.09 10.06
C MET A 46 -25.01 31.85 11.48
N THR A 47 -26.12 32.51 11.84
CA THR A 47 -26.82 32.29 13.09
C THR A 47 -27.19 30.81 13.24
N TRP A 48 -27.25 30.31 14.47
CA TRP A 48 -27.54 28.90 14.76
C TRP A 48 -28.85 28.43 14.11
N GLU A 49 -29.85 29.32 14.01
CA GLU A 49 -31.11 29.07 13.29
C GLU A 49 -30.91 28.90 11.78
N LYS A 50 -30.05 29.70 11.14
CA LYS A 50 -29.70 29.52 9.71
C LYS A 50 -28.95 28.21 9.47
N ARG A 51 -28.12 27.76 10.41
CA ARG A 51 -27.46 26.44 10.33
C ARG A 51 -28.45 25.29 10.46
N ASN A 52 -29.42 25.39 11.38
CA ASN A 52 -30.44 24.35 11.52
C ASN A 52 -31.39 24.30 10.33
N ASN A 53 -31.80 25.44 9.79
CA ASN A 53 -32.61 25.49 8.58
C ASN A 53 -31.83 24.97 7.37
N SER A 54 -30.53 25.28 7.26
CA SER A 54 -29.65 24.70 6.23
C SER A 54 -29.49 23.18 6.37
N LEU A 55 -29.50 22.63 7.59
CA LEU A 55 -29.48 21.19 7.83
C LEU A 55 -30.81 20.52 7.51
N GLU A 56 -31.94 21.17 7.79
CA GLU A 56 -33.26 20.69 7.40
C GLU A 56 -33.46 20.74 5.89
N ASP A 57 -32.96 21.78 5.21
CA ASP A 57 -32.96 21.88 3.76
C ASP A 57 -32.04 20.83 3.11
N LEU A 58 -30.87 20.55 3.69
CA LEU A 58 -30.01 19.42 3.30
C LEU A 58 -30.70 18.07 3.50
N ARG A 59 -31.44 17.89 4.60
CA ARG A 59 -32.23 16.67 4.85
C ARG A 59 -33.40 16.53 3.87
N LYS A 60 -34.08 17.63 3.51
CA LYS A 60 -35.11 17.64 2.47
C LYS A 60 -34.51 17.34 1.09
N GLN A 61 -33.36 17.92 0.74
CA GLN A 61 -32.66 17.63 -0.50
C GLN A 61 -32.17 16.18 -0.58
N LEU A 62 -31.73 15.59 0.54
CA LEU A 62 -31.35 14.17 0.61
C LEU A 62 -32.58 13.24 0.51
N ARG A 63 -33.75 13.67 0.99
CA ARG A 63 -35.03 12.93 0.85
C ARG A 63 -35.66 13.09 -0.55
N GLN A 64 -35.42 14.21 -1.22
CA GLN A 64 -35.89 14.49 -2.58
C GLN A 64 -34.91 14.07 -3.67
N ARG A 65 -33.71 13.58 -3.31
CA ARG A 65 -32.83 12.91 -4.26
C ARG A 65 -33.59 11.70 -4.84
N PRO A 66 -33.76 11.60 -6.17
CA PRO A 66 -34.34 10.42 -6.77
C PRO A 66 -33.51 9.21 -6.35
N ALA A 67 -34.17 8.06 -6.12
CA ALA A 67 -33.63 6.81 -5.60
C ALA A 67 -32.52 6.14 -6.46
N ARG A 68 -31.74 6.90 -7.22
CA ARG A 68 -30.70 6.44 -8.16
C ARG A 68 -29.39 5.97 -7.49
N ILE A 69 -29.33 5.84 -6.17
CA ILE A 69 -28.15 5.30 -5.44
C ILE A 69 -28.59 4.24 -4.40
N ARG A 70 -29.73 3.58 -4.62
CA ARG A 70 -30.09 2.34 -3.90
C ARG A 70 -30.14 1.09 -4.78
N ASP A 71 -30.04 1.28 -6.09
CA ASP A 71 -29.80 0.21 -7.03
C ASP A 71 -28.36 0.35 -7.52
N ALA A 72 -27.40 -0.09 -6.69
CA ALA A 72 -26.18 -0.63 -7.29
C ALA A 72 -26.67 -1.76 -8.22
N PRO A 73 -26.24 -1.82 -9.49
CA PRO A 73 -26.64 -2.93 -10.33
C PRO A 73 -26.14 -4.19 -9.64
N THR A 74 -27.07 -5.02 -9.18
CA THR A 74 -26.84 -6.46 -9.13
C THR A 74 -26.47 -6.82 -10.56
N THR A 75 -25.17 -6.90 -10.84
CA THR A 75 -24.67 -7.27 -12.16
C THR A 75 -25.40 -8.55 -12.56
N PRO A 76 -26.26 -8.53 -13.59
CA PRO A 76 -27.03 -9.69 -13.97
C PRO A 76 -26.07 -10.82 -14.38
N PRO A 77 -26.50 -12.09 -14.43
CA PRO A 77 -25.71 -13.20 -14.95
C PRO A 77 -25.13 -12.94 -16.35
N GLU A 78 -25.69 -11.98 -17.09
CA GLU A 78 -25.22 -11.53 -18.40
C GLU A 78 -23.91 -10.72 -18.37
N GLU A 79 -23.65 -9.92 -17.33
CA GLU A 79 -22.38 -9.20 -17.23
C GLU A 79 -21.24 -10.17 -16.98
N SER A 80 -21.43 -11.19 -16.13
CA SER A 80 -20.49 -12.30 -15.97
C SER A 80 -20.30 -13.07 -17.29
N ARG A 81 -21.32 -13.24 -18.14
CA ARG A 81 -21.17 -13.85 -19.47
C ARG A 81 -20.39 -12.97 -20.43
N THR A 82 -20.59 -11.64 -20.42
CA THR A 82 -19.81 -10.71 -21.25
C THR A 82 -18.35 -10.63 -20.81
N VAL A 83 -18.11 -10.66 -19.50
CA VAL A 83 -16.78 -10.71 -18.90
C VAL A 83 -16.09 -12.04 -19.24
N ARG A 84 -16.78 -13.19 -19.09
CA ARG A 84 -16.26 -14.51 -19.50
C ARG A 84 -15.97 -14.58 -20.99
N ARG A 85 -16.80 -13.99 -21.85
CA ARG A 85 -16.56 -13.93 -23.30
C ARG A 85 -15.38 -13.02 -23.64
N ALA A 86 -15.24 -11.88 -22.97
CA ALA A 86 -14.09 -10.98 -23.15
C ALA A 86 -12.79 -11.63 -22.65
N LEU A 87 -12.84 -12.37 -21.53
CA LEU A 87 -11.73 -13.12 -20.97
C LEU A 87 -11.33 -14.29 -21.88
N ALA A 88 -12.29 -15.05 -22.40
CA ALA A 88 -12.05 -16.11 -23.38
C ALA A 88 -11.45 -15.55 -24.67
N ALA A 89 -11.92 -14.39 -25.15
CA ALA A 89 -11.35 -13.71 -26.31
C ALA A 89 -9.93 -13.20 -26.05
N GLN A 90 -9.64 -12.63 -24.88
CA GLN A 90 -8.28 -12.21 -24.51
C GLN A 90 -7.34 -13.39 -24.32
N ARG A 91 -7.80 -14.50 -23.71
CA ARG A 91 -7.03 -15.74 -23.56
C ARG A 91 -6.74 -16.36 -24.93
N ALA A 92 -7.72 -16.37 -25.84
CA ALA A 92 -7.51 -16.82 -27.22
C ALA A 92 -6.48 -15.94 -27.95
N LEU A 93 -6.58 -14.62 -27.87
CA LEU A 93 -5.61 -13.68 -28.44
C LEU A 93 -4.20 -13.84 -27.85
N ALA A 94 -4.09 -14.13 -26.54
CA ALA A 94 -2.82 -14.38 -25.88
C ALA A 94 -2.21 -15.73 -26.30
N VAL A 95 -3.02 -16.78 -26.48
CA VAL A 95 -2.58 -18.08 -26.99
C VAL A 95 -2.16 -17.97 -28.45
N ASP A 96 -2.90 -17.24 -29.28
CA ASP A 96 -2.54 -16.99 -30.69
C ASP A 96 -1.27 -16.14 -30.81
N SER A 97 -1.09 -15.16 -29.92
CA SER A 97 0.14 -14.36 -29.82
C SER A 97 1.34 -15.21 -29.39
N LEU A 98 1.17 -16.10 -28.41
CA LEU A 98 2.20 -17.04 -27.97
C LEU A 98 2.52 -18.08 -29.06
N ALA A 99 1.51 -18.57 -29.77
CA ALA A 99 1.69 -19.48 -30.90
C ALA A 99 2.42 -18.78 -32.06
N ALA A 100 2.10 -17.52 -32.33
CA ALA A 100 2.79 -16.69 -33.32
C ALA A 100 4.24 -16.35 -32.92
N GLU A 101 4.50 -16.04 -31.64
CA GLU A 101 5.86 -15.85 -31.11
C GLU A 101 6.68 -17.15 -31.16
N CYS A 102 6.07 -18.29 -30.82
CA CYS A 102 6.70 -19.59 -30.96
C CYS A 102 7.01 -19.90 -32.43
N ALA A 103 6.08 -19.65 -33.35
CA ALA A 103 6.30 -19.84 -34.79
C ALA A 103 7.37 -18.89 -35.35
N ALA A 104 7.40 -17.62 -34.91
CA ALA A 104 8.40 -16.64 -35.29
C ALA A 104 9.80 -17.00 -34.74
N ARG A 105 9.89 -17.49 -33.50
CA ARG A 105 11.14 -18.02 -32.93
C ARG A 105 11.60 -19.28 -33.65
N LEU A 106 10.70 -20.13 -34.10
CA LEU A 106 11.01 -21.30 -34.93
C LEU A 106 11.56 -20.87 -36.29
N ALA A 107 10.95 -19.86 -36.92
CA ALA A 107 11.39 -19.30 -38.20
C ALA A 107 12.73 -18.55 -38.12
N LEU A 108 13.03 -17.90 -36.98
CA LEU A 108 14.33 -17.27 -36.72
C LEU A 108 15.41 -18.32 -36.40
N ALA A 109 15.07 -19.35 -35.63
CA ALA A 109 15.99 -20.47 -35.33
C ALA A 109 16.36 -21.29 -36.58
N THR A 110 15.55 -21.27 -37.64
CA THR A 110 15.90 -21.84 -38.94
C THR A 110 16.82 -20.97 -39.80
N ASN A 111 17.01 -19.68 -39.44
CA ASN A 111 17.78 -18.72 -40.24
C ASN A 111 19.10 -18.25 -39.60
N GLU A 112 19.33 -18.43 -38.29
CA GLU A 112 20.56 -18.01 -37.61
C GLU A 112 21.33 -19.20 -37.00
N ASP A 113 22.60 -19.33 -37.43
CA ASP A 113 23.70 -20.13 -36.89
C ASP A 113 23.69 -21.68 -37.00
N TYR A 114 24.39 -22.14 -38.05
CA TYR A 114 24.87 -23.51 -38.31
C TYR A 114 26.07 -23.94 -37.43
N SER A 115 26.13 -23.55 -36.15
CA SER A 115 27.23 -23.96 -35.25
C SER A 115 26.81 -24.89 -34.11
N GLU A 116 25.51 -25.00 -33.83
CA GLU A 116 24.96 -25.93 -32.83
C GLU A 116 24.05 -26.96 -33.52
N ASN A 117 24.28 -28.23 -33.22
CA ASN A 117 23.63 -29.38 -33.85
C ASN A 117 22.09 -29.18 -33.90
N PRO A 118 21.48 -28.94 -35.09
CA PRO A 118 20.08 -28.55 -35.20
C PRO A 118 19.12 -29.57 -34.58
N LEU A 119 19.53 -30.85 -34.55
CA LEU A 119 18.79 -31.94 -33.89
C LEU A 119 18.55 -31.69 -32.39
N ASN A 120 19.51 -31.08 -31.68
CA ASN A 120 19.36 -30.77 -30.25
C ASN A 120 18.37 -29.61 -30.02
N LYS A 121 18.34 -28.62 -30.92
CA LYS A 121 17.37 -27.52 -30.89
C LYS A 121 15.96 -28.03 -31.17
N TYR A 122 15.78 -28.93 -32.15
CA TYR A 122 14.50 -29.58 -32.40
C TYR A 122 14.02 -30.41 -31.20
N ALA A 123 14.89 -31.22 -30.60
CA ALA A 123 14.54 -32.00 -29.41
C ALA A 123 14.09 -31.12 -28.23
N HIS A 124 14.80 -30.01 -27.96
CA HIS A 124 14.41 -29.05 -26.93
C HIS A 124 13.06 -28.37 -27.24
N LEU A 125 12.80 -28.06 -28.51
CA LEU A 125 11.52 -27.48 -28.93
C LEU A 125 10.36 -28.49 -28.80
N GLU A 126 10.56 -29.74 -29.20
CA GLU A 126 9.59 -30.83 -29.03
C GLU A 126 9.27 -31.07 -27.54
N GLU A 127 10.30 -31.06 -26.69
CA GLU A 127 10.13 -31.16 -25.24
C GLU A 127 9.34 -29.96 -24.68
N SER A 128 9.65 -28.74 -25.13
CA SER A 128 8.92 -27.54 -24.72
C SER A 128 7.44 -27.59 -25.17
N LEU A 129 7.17 -28.08 -26.39
CA LEU A 129 5.80 -28.25 -26.90
C LEU A 129 5.05 -29.34 -26.14
N ALA A 130 5.70 -30.46 -25.81
CA ALA A 130 5.11 -31.52 -25.01
C ALA A 130 4.76 -31.01 -23.59
N ASN A 131 5.64 -30.23 -22.99
CA ASN A 131 5.41 -29.60 -21.69
C ASN A 131 4.25 -28.58 -21.74
N LEU A 132 4.17 -27.77 -22.79
CA LEU A 132 3.05 -26.85 -23.00
C LEU A 132 1.72 -27.60 -23.21
N LYS A 133 1.71 -28.69 -23.99
CA LYS A 133 0.52 -29.52 -24.19
C LYS A 133 0.04 -30.15 -22.88
N ARG A 134 0.96 -30.68 -22.05
CA ARG A 134 0.60 -31.16 -20.70
C ARG A 134 0.03 -30.04 -19.83
N ALA A 135 0.68 -28.88 -19.81
CA ALA A 135 0.21 -27.75 -19.02
C ALA A 135 -1.20 -27.28 -19.44
N LEU A 136 -1.51 -27.32 -20.74
CA LEU A 136 -2.85 -27.03 -21.26
C LEU A 136 -3.88 -28.10 -20.87
N GLN A 137 -3.53 -29.38 -20.95
CA GLN A 137 -4.41 -30.46 -20.50
C GLN A 137 -4.68 -30.40 -18.99
N ASP A 138 -3.67 -30.10 -18.19
CA ASP A 138 -3.81 -29.93 -16.74
C ASP A 138 -4.70 -28.71 -16.41
N ALA A 139 -4.55 -27.62 -17.17
CA ALA A 139 -5.43 -26.46 -17.03
C ALA A 139 -6.88 -26.76 -17.43
N ALA A 140 -7.11 -27.52 -18.51
CA ALA A 140 -8.45 -27.92 -18.93
C ALA A 140 -9.15 -28.78 -17.86
N LYS A 141 -8.42 -29.75 -17.28
CA LYS A 141 -8.94 -30.56 -16.16
C LYS A 141 -9.24 -29.74 -14.91
N ALA A 142 -8.44 -28.71 -14.63
CA ALA A 142 -8.70 -27.81 -13.50
C ALA A 142 -10.01 -27.04 -13.71
N VAL A 143 -10.26 -26.54 -14.92
CA VAL A 143 -11.52 -25.86 -15.26
C VAL A 143 -12.72 -26.82 -15.12
N GLU A 144 -12.61 -28.05 -15.62
CA GLU A 144 -13.68 -29.05 -15.46
C GLU A 144 -13.96 -29.36 -13.97
N ALA A 145 -12.91 -29.43 -13.14
CA ALA A 145 -13.05 -29.65 -11.71
C ALA A 145 -13.71 -28.44 -10.98
N GLU A 146 -13.39 -27.22 -11.40
CA GLU A 146 -14.03 -25.99 -10.89
C GLU A 146 -15.51 -25.93 -11.27
N GLU A 147 -15.85 -26.25 -12.53
CA GLU A 147 -17.24 -26.31 -12.99
C GLU A 147 -18.04 -27.37 -12.23
N ALA A 148 -17.47 -28.57 -12.04
CA ALA A 148 -18.10 -29.62 -11.25
C ALA A 148 -18.27 -29.24 -9.77
N ALA A 149 -17.32 -28.49 -9.20
CA ALA A 149 -17.43 -27.98 -7.84
C ALA A 149 -18.61 -27.00 -7.70
N ILE A 150 -18.81 -26.11 -8.68
CA ILE A 150 -19.96 -25.19 -8.72
C ILE A 150 -21.28 -25.94 -8.87
N GLU A 151 -21.34 -26.94 -9.76
CA GLU A 151 -22.55 -27.75 -9.97
C GLU A 151 -22.91 -28.63 -8.76
N GLY A 152 -21.91 -29.02 -7.97
CA GLY A 152 -22.09 -29.78 -6.73
C GLY A 152 -22.61 -28.96 -5.54
N GLU A 153 -22.74 -27.64 -5.65
CA GLU A 153 -23.21 -26.77 -4.56
C GLU A 153 -24.72 -26.94 -4.34
N ALA A 154 -25.11 -27.32 -3.12
CA ALA A 154 -26.51 -27.58 -2.76
C ALA A 154 -27.41 -26.33 -2.80
N ARG A 155 -26.79 -25.14 -2.71
CA ARG A 155 -27.46 -23.83 -2.80
C ARG A 155 -26.69 -22.95 -3.76
N THR A 156 -27.41 -22.09 -4.46
CA THR A 156 -26.78 -21.11 -5.35
C THR A 156 -26.27 -19.92 -4.55
N LEU A 157 -25.23 -19.24 -5.06
CA LEU A 157 -24.66 -18.05 -4.43
C LEU A 157 -25.73 -16.96 -4.19
N HIS A 158 -26.71 -16.87 -5.09
CA HIS A 158 -27.80 -15.93 -4.98
C HIS A 158 -28.74 -16.22 -3.80
N GLU A 159 -29.00 -17.50 -3.52
CA GLU A 159 -29.83 -17.93 -2.38
C GLU A 159 -29.13 -17.63 -1.06
N VAL A 160 -27.83 -17.92 -0.94
CA VAL A 160 -27.03 -17.61 0.25
C VAL A 160 -27.01 -16.10 0.51
N GLU A 161 -26.76 -15.27 -0.52
CA GLU A 161 -26.80 -13.81 -0.40
C GLU A 161 -28.19 -13.26 -0.03
N ALA A 162 -29.26 -13.87 -0.54
CA ALA A 162 -30.63 -13.47 -0.23
C ALA A 162 -30.98 -13.78 1.24
N ASP A 163 -30.59 -14.96 1.73
CA ASP A 163 -30.76 -15.38 3.11
C ASP A 163 -29.94 -14.50 4.06
N MET A 164 -28.71 -14.12 3.69
CA MET A 164 -27.90 -13.16 4.45
C MET A 164 -28.57 -11.81 4.56
N ARG A 165 -29.12 -11.28 3.45
CA ARG A 165 -29.86 -10.01 3.45
C ARG A 165 -31.09 -10.08 4.36
N ALA A 166 -31.84 -11.17 4.32
CA ALA A 166 -33.00 -11.39 5.19
C ALA A 166 -32.60 -11.47 6.68
N CYS A 167 -31.52 -12.19 7.00
CA CYS A 167 -31.01 -12.29 8.37
C CYS A 167 -30.51 -10.94 8.89
N THR A 168 -29.79 -10.17 8.06
CA THR A 168 -29.32 -8.82 8.40
C THR A 168 -30.48 -7.88 8.69
N GLN A 169 -31.56 -7.92 7.89
CA GLN A 169 -32.75 -7.10 8.12
C GLN A 169 -33.45 -7.43 9.44
N ARG A 170 -33.54 -8.72 9.80
CA ARG A 170 -34.11 -9.14 11.09
C ARG A 170 -33.26 -8.71 12.28
N LEU A 171 -31.94 -8.78 12.15
CA LEU A 171 -31.00 -8.34 13.16
C LEU A 171 -31.10 -6.81 13.38
N LEU A 172 -31.21 -6.03 12.29
CA LEU A 172 -31.47 -4.59 12.37
C LEU A 172 -32.85 -4.25 12.96
N ALA A 173 -33.83 -5.13 12.82
CA ALA A 173 -35.15 -5.02 13.45
C ALA A 173 -35.15 -5.41 14.95
N GLY A 174 -34.00 -5.80 15.52
CA GLY A 174 -33.84 -6.12 16.93
C GLY A 174 -33.94 -7.62 17.26
N ASP A 175 -34.07 -8.49 16.27
CA ASP A 175 -34.07 -9.94 16.47
C ASP A 175 -32.62 -10.47 16.55
N THR A 176 -32.11 -10.60 17.77
CA THR A 176 -30.74 -11.09 18.03
C THR A 176 -30.60 -12.60 17.83
N THR A 177 -31.69 -13.36 17.69
CA THR A 177 -31.65 -14.82 17.53
C THR A 177 -31.04 -15.25 16.20
N VAL A 178 -31.01 -14.35 15.22
CA VAL A 178 -30.52 -14.61 13.86
C VAL A 178 -29.00 -14.42 13.73
N ALA A 179 -28.31 -13.93 14.77
CA ALA A 179 -26.89 -13.64 14.74
C ALA A 179 -26.04 -14.88 14.39
N SER A 180 -26.30 -16.01 15.06
CA SER A 180 -25.58 -17.27 14.79
C SER A 180 -25.87 -17.82 13.38
N LYS A 181 -27.10 -17.64 12.87
CA LYS A 181 -27.44 -18.01 11.49
C LYS A 181 -26.71 -17.12 10.48
N LEU A 182 -26.54 -15.84 10.77
CA LEU A 182 -25.81 -14.91 9.93
C LEU A 182 -24.31 -15.26 9.87
N GLU A 183 -23.69 -15.61 10.99
CA GLU A 183 -22.30 -16.09 11.03
C GLU A 183 -22.11 -17.38 10.20
N ALA A 184 -23.05 -18.33 10.30
CA ALA A 184 -23.03 -19.55 9.50
C ALA A 184 -23.16 -19.28 7.99
N LEU A 185 -24.03 -18.34 7.61
CA LEU A 185 -24.19 -17.94 6.22
C LEU A 185 -22.97 -17.15 5.69
N ASP A 186 -22.30 -16.38 6.54
CA ASP A 186 -21.07 -15.66 6.18
C ASP A 186 -19.94 -16.65 5.87
N LEU A 187 -19.79 -17.68 6.71
CA LEU A 187 -18.84 -18.77 6.48
C LEU A 187 -19.18 -19.55 5.20
N GLU A 188 -20.46 -19.86 4.97
CA GLU A 188 -20.93 -20.52 3.75
C GLU A 188 -20.62 -19.67 2.52
N LEU A 189 -20.90 -18.37 2.58
CA LEU A 189 -20.62 -17.41 1.51
C LEU A 189 -19.12 -17.35 1.19
N ASP A 190 -18.25 -17.29 2.19
CA ASP A 190 -16.79 -17.25 2.00
C ASP A 190 -16.23 -18.55 1.42
N SER A 191 -16.84 -19.69 1.74
CA SER A 191 -16.44 -21.00 1.22
C SER A 191 -17.00 -21.34 -0.17
N HIS A 192 -17.93 -20.53 -0.68
CA HIS A 192 -18.65 -20.80 -1.93
C HIS A 192 -17.73 -20.70 -3.16
N ALA A 193 -17.62 -21.79 -3.93
CA ALA A 193 -16.77 -21.89 -5.13
C ALA A 193 -17.15 -20.85 -6.19
N SER A 194 -18.45 -20.64 -6.41
CA SER A 194 -18.94 -19.58 -7.32
C SER A 194 -18.45 -18.17 -6.94
N LYS A 195 -18.30 -17.87 -5.64
CA LYS A 195 -17.76 -16.58 -5.17
C LYS A 195 -16.25 -16.52 -5.43
N GLN A 196 -15.52 -17.58 -5.10
CA GLN A 196 -14.07 -17.67 -5.31
C GLN A 196 -13.71 -17.46 -6.78
N VAL A 197 -14.39 -18.15 -7.70
CA VAL A 197 -14.19 -18.00 -9.15
C VAL A 197 -14.47 -16.56 -9.60
N ARG A 198 -15.57 -15.93 -9.16
CA ARG A 198 -15.87 -14.53 -9.50
C ARG A 198 -14.81 -13.56 -8.98
N GLU A 199 -14.30 -13.80 -7.77
CA GLU A 199 -13.23 -12.97 -7.21
C GLU A 199 -11.93 -13.13 -7.97
N GLU A 200 -11.56 -14.35 -8.34
CA GLU A 200 -10.38 -14.65 -9.16
C GLU A 200 -10.47 -14.00 -10.54
N GLU A 201 -11.59 -14.16 -11.25
CA GLU A 201 -11.84 -13.50 -12.54
C GLU A 201 -11.69 -11.97 -12.41
N ARG A 202 -12.30 -11.37 -11.38
CA ARG A 202 -12.18 -9.92 -11.11
C ARG A 202 -10.73 -9.51 -10.86
N ASN A 203 -9.99 -10.30 -10.09
CA ASN A 203 -8.60 -10.03 -9.77
C ASN A 203 -7.71 -10.13 -11.02
N GLU A 204 -7.91 -11.15 -11.87
CA GLU A 204 -7.19 -11.30 -13.14
C GLU A 204 -7.43 -10.11 -14.07
N LEU A 205 -8.67 -9.67 -14.22
CA LEU A 205 -9.00 -8.50 -15.06
C LEU A 205 -8.35 -7.23 -14.54
N TRP A 206 -8.34 -7.06 -13.22
CA TRP A 206 -7.65 -5.93 -12.61
C TRP A 206 -6.13 -6.00 -12.87
N ASP A 207 -5.53 -7.18 -12.71
CA ASP A 207 -4.10 -7.41 -12.95
C ASP A 207 -3.71 -7.15 -14.41
N LEU A 208 -4.56 -7.53 -15.37
CA LEU A 208 -4.36 -7.26 -16.79
C LEU A 208 -4.47 -5.76 -17.10
N ARG A 209 -5.48 -5.09 -16.54
CA ARG A 209 -5.69 -3.65 -16.75
C ARG A 209 -4.54 -2.81 -16.18
N GLU A 210 -4.04 -3.17 -15.01
CA GLU A 210 -2.98 -2.41 -14.33
C GLU A 210 -1.57 -2.88 -14.70
N ALA A 211 -1.42 -3.98 -15.44
CA ALA A 211 -0.14 -4.52 -15.92
C ALA A 211 0.80 -3.46 -16.54
N PRO A 212 0.37 -2.60 -17.49
CA PRO A 212 1.27 -1.61 -18.09
C PRO A 212 1.76 -0.58 -17.07
N ALA A 213 0.88 -0.09 -16.19
CA ALA A 213 1.24 0.86 -15.15
C ALA A 213 2.22 0.24 -14.13
N ASN A 214 2.01 -1.04 -13.78
CA ASN A 214 2.89 -1.76 -12.86
C ASN A 214 4.27 -2.02 -13.50
N ALA A 215 4.32 -2.34 -14.80
CA ALA A 215 5.57 -2.52 -15.53
C ALA A 215 6.38 -1.21 -15.62
N LEU A 216 5.72 -0.07 -15.87
CA LEU A 216 6.36 1.25 -15.86
C LEU A 216 6.91 1.61 -14.48
N ALA A 217 6.12 1.40 -13.43
CA ALA A 217 6.55 1.64 -12.05
C ALA A 217 7.74 0.76 -11.66
N LEU A 218 7.72 -0.51 -12.06
CA LEU A 218 8.82 -1.46 -11.85
C LEU A 218 10.09 -0.99 -12.57
N ALA A 219 10.01 -0.62 -13.85
CA ALA A 219 11.16 -0.14 -14.61
C ALA A 219 11.77 1.13 -14.01
N ARG A 220 10.94 2.09 -13.58
CA ARG A 220 11.41 3.32 -12.90
C ARG A 220 12.08 3.00 -11.57
N THR A 221 11.47 2.13 -10.77
CA THR A 221 12.00 1.80 -9.44
C THR A 221 13.28 0.98 -9.54
N ARG A 222 13.44 0.10 -10.54
CA ARG A 222 14.67 -0.66 -10.77
C ARG A 222 15.89 0.22 -11.11
N ARG A 223 15.69 1.32 -11.84
CA ARG A 223 16.78 2.28 -12.14
C ARG A 223 17.25 3.02 -10.89
N LEU A 224 16.32 3.25 -9.98
CA LEU A 224 16.59 3.94 -8.73
C LEU A 224 17.16 3.00 -7.67
N VAL A 225 16.66 1.78 -7.52
CA VAL A 225 17.13 0.87 -6.48
C VAL A 225 18.32 0.09 -7.04
N PRO A 226 19.54 0.22 -6.48
CA PRO A 226 20.68 -0.60 -6.93
C PRO A 226 20.42 -2.10 -6.69
N ARG A 227 21.09 -2.97 -7.45
CA ARG A 227 20.94 -4.43 -7.26
C ARG A 227 21.49 -4.93 -5.93
N ASP A 228 22.65 -4.43 -5.50
CA ASP A 228 23.39 -4.96 -4.34
C ASP A 228 23.15 -4.15 -3.06
N VAL A 229 21.92 -3.65 -2.85
CA VAL A 229 21.58 -2.85 -1.65
C VAL A 229 21.78 -3.65 -0.37
N SER A 230 21.50 -4.95 -0.37
CA SER A 230 21.63 -5.81 0.83
C SER A 230 23.07 -5.94 1.33
N ASN A 231 24.04 -5.81 0.43
CA ASN A 231 25.47 -5.90 0.73
C ASN A 231 26.13 -4.50 0.83
N SER A 232 25.35 -3.44 0.64
CA SER A 232 25.81 -2.06 0.68
C SER A 232 25.62 -1.43 2.06
N SER A 233 26.39 -0.39 2.35
CA SER A 233 26.14 0.48 3.51
C SER A 233 25.38 1.74 3.09
N ILE A 234 24.70 2.36 4.05
CA ILE A 234 24.04 3.65 3.82
C ILE A 234 25.02 4.72 3.30
N LYS A 235 26.30 4.67 3.70
CA LYS A 235 27.34 5.60 3.24
C LYS A 235 27.64 5.41 1.75
N VAL A 236 27.75 4.15 1.31
CA VAL A 236 27.96 3.80 -0.11
C VAL A 236 26.77 4.27 -0.95
N LEU A 237 25.55 4.00 -0.50
CA LEU A 237 24.34 4.46 -1.20
C LEU A 237 24.30 5.99 -1.28
N ARG A 238 24.59 6.71 -0.19
CA ARG A 238 24.65 8.18 -0.20
C ARG A 238 25.61 8.70 -1.28
N ARG A 239 26.82 8.12 -1.39
CA ARG A 239 27.81 8.50 -2.41
C ARG A 239 27.33 8.20 -3.83
N LEU A 240 26.70 7.04 -4.03
CA LEU A 240 26.12 6.64 -5.32
C LEU A 240 25.02 7.64 -5.77
N TYR A 241 24.06 7.94 -4.89
CA TYR A 241 23.00 8.90 -5.18
C TYR A 241 23.53 10.33 -5.38
N ALA A 242 24.52 10.75 -4.58
CA ALA A 242 25.14 12.07 -4.74
C ALA A 242 25.88 12.21 -6.08
N SER A 243 26.52 11.13 -6.55
CA SER A 243 27.16 11.10 -7.88
C SER A 243 26.12 11.16 -9.00
N ALA A 244 24.97 10.51 -8.82
CA ALA A 244 23.87 10.50 -9.78
C ALA A 244 23.07 11.81 -9.83
N LEU A 245 23.00 12.53 -8.70
CA LEU A 245 22.22 13.75 -8.51
C LEU A 245 23.07 14.82 -7.79
N PRO A 246 24.08 15.39 -8.47
CA PRO A 246 25.01 16.33 -7.86
C PRO A 246 24.32 17.61 -7.37
N ASP A 247 23.30 18.08 -8.09
CA ASP A 247 22.56 19.30 -7.75
C ASP A 247 21.55 19.12 -6.60
N ASN A 248 21.30 17.88 -6.15
CA ASN A 248 20.23 17.55 -5.21
C ASN A 248 20.70 16.68 -4.04
N LEU A 249 21.77 17.11 -3.35
CA LEU A 249 22.40 16.34 -2.26
C LEU A 249 21.43 15.95 -1.11
N ASP A 250 20.47 16.81 -0.75
CA ASP A 250 19.48 16.49 0.29
C ASP A 250 18.53 15.37 -0.16
N ALA A 251 18.07 15.41 -1.40
CA ALA A 251 17.25 14.34 -1.97
C ALA A 251 18.04 13.03 -2.05
N SER A 252 19.31 13.08 -2.46
CA SER A 252 20.21 11.92 -2.49
C SER A 252 20.35 11.26 -1.11
N ARG A 253 20.50 12.06 -0.04
CA ARG A 253 20.58 11.57 1.33
C ARG A 253 19.28 10.91 1.79
N LYS A 254 18.13 11.50 1.47
CA LYS A 254 16.80 10.97 1.82
C LYS A 254 16.47 9.69 1.04
N LEU A 255 16.80 9.64 -0.26
CA LEU A 255 16.64 8.45 -1.10
C LEU A 255 17.50 7.29 -0.61
N ALA A 256 18.78 7.54 -0.29
CA ALA A 256 19.66 6.52 0.28
C ALA A 256 19.09 5.94 1.59
N ARG A 257 18.59 6.79 2.51
CA ARG A 257 17.91 6.34 3.74
C ARG A 257 16.67 5.52 3.43
N ARG A 258 15.82 6.01 2.50
CA ARG A 258 14.55 5.35 2.14
C ARG A 258 14.81 3.96 1.59
N VAL A 259 15.71 3.83 0.61
CA VAL A 259 16.03 2.55 -0.01
C VAL A 259 16.70 1.60 0.99
N PHE A 260 17.60 2.08 1.85
CA PHE A 260 18.25 1.23 2.85
C PHE A 260 17.29 0.74 3.95
N HIS A 261 16.40 1.61 4.46
CA HIS A 261 15.50 1.26 5.56
C HIS A 261 14.16 0.64 5.11
N THR A 262 13.94 0.48 3.80
CA THR A 262 12.70 -0.12 3.27
C THR A 262 13.05 -1.37 2.46
N PRO A 263 13.32 -2.52 3.10
CA PRO A 263 13.77 -3.71 2.40
C PRO A 263 12.79 -4.23 1.36
N ALA A 264 11.49 -3.96 1.50
CA ALA A 264 10.48 -4.31 0.49
C ALA A 264 10.83 -3.78 -0.91
N LEU A 265 11.51 -2.64 -1.01
CA LEU A 265 11.98 -2.09 -2.29
C LEU A 265 13.07 -2.96 -2.95
N TRP A 266 13.77 -3.79 -2.21
CA TRP A 266 14.84 -4.65 -2.75
C TRP A 266 14.26 -5.79 -3.58
N LEU A 267 12.99 -6.15 -3.34
CA LEU A 267 12.28 -7.19 -4.09
C LEU A 267 12.12 -6.86 -5.58
N VAL A 268 12.28 -5.59 -5.98
CA VAL A 268 12.17 -5.20 -7.40
C VAL A 268 13.21 -5.89 -8.29
N HIS A 269 14.36 -6.26 -7.73
CA HIS A 269 15.45 -6.98 -8.43
C HIS A 269 15.53 -8.46 -8.08
N ALA A 270 14.72 -8.96 -7.15
CA ALA A 270 14.76 -10.35 -6.74
C ALA A 270 14.45 -11.27 -7.92
N SER A 271 15.27 -12.30 -8.10
CA SER A 271 15.03 -13.30 -9.15
C SER A 271 13.86 -14.21 -8.76
N ALA A 272 13.27 -14.90 -9.74
CA ALA A 272 12.22 -15.87 -9.45
C ALA A 272 12.71 -16.99 -8.50
N LYS A 273 14.00 -17.35 -8.59
CA LYS A 273 14.65 -18.31 -7.69
C LYS A 273 14.68 -17.79 -6.26
N ASP A 274 15.11 -16.55 -6.05
CA ASP A 274 15.19 -15.94 -4.72
C ASP A 274 13.81 -15.82 -4.09
N LEU A 275 12.82 -15.33 -4.85
CA LEU A 275 11.44 -15.19 -4.39
C LEU A 275 10.78 -16.55 -4.10
N SER A 276 11.12 -17.60 -4.83
CA SER A 276 10.61 -18.96 -4.57
C SER A 276 11.16 -19.55 -3.27
N GLY A 277 12.40 -19.20 -2.90
CA GLY A 277 13.07 -19.65 -1.68
C GLY A 277 12.77 -18.80 -0.45
N MET A 278 12.12 -17.64 -0.60
CA MET A 278 11.77 -16.78 0.53
C MET A 278 10.79 -17.45 1.48
N HIS A 279 11.03 -17.25 2.78
CA HIS A 279 10.15 -17.67 3.85
C HIS A 279 9.03 -16.64 4.08
N GLU A 280 7.84 -17.10 4.46
CA GLU A 280 6.68 -16.23 4.76
C GLU A 280 6.98 -15.18 5.83
N ALA A 281 7.66 -15.59 6.92
CA ALA A 281 8.03 -14.69 8.01
C ALA A 281 8.92 -13.52 7.54
N ASP A 282 9.77 -13.74 6.53
CA ASP A 282 10.61 -12.67 5.99
C ASP A 282 9.77 -11.69 5.17
N LEU A 283 8.83 -12.20 4.37
CA LEU A 283 7.91 -11.35 3.59
C LEU A 283 7.08 -10.45 4.51
N THR A 284 6.55 -11.01 5.60
CA THR A 284 5.68 -10.28 6.52
C THR A 284 6.42 -9.32 7.45
N ARG A 285 7.64 -9.66 7.90
CA ARG A 285 8.40 -8.82 8.84
C ARG A 285 9.38 -7.89 8.15
N LYS A 286 10.26 -8.44 7.31
CA LYS A 286 11.37 -7.69 6.69
C LYS A 286 10.91 -6.93 5.45
N TYR A 287 10.12 -7.59 4.60
CA TYR A 287 9.64 -7.02 3.34
C TYR A 287 8.22 -6.48 3.44
N ASP A 288 7.86 -5.91 4.59
CA ASP A 288 6.54 -5.34 4.77
C ASP A 288 6.26 -4.21 3.77
N CYS A 289 5.10 -4.31 3.09
CA CYS A 289 4.65 -3.35 2.11
C CYS A 289 3.80 -2.22 2.72
N THR A 290 3.56 -2.19 4.05
CA THR A 290 2.60 -1.25 4.63
C THR A 290 3.00 0.22 4.57
N GLN A 291 4.28 0.51 4.33
CA GLN A 291 4.79 1.89 4.25
C GLN A 291 5.11 2.34 2.82
N LEU A 292 4.77 1.53 1.82
CA LEU A 292 5.02 1.85 0.42
C LEU A 292 3.97 2.82 -0.12
N ASP A 293 4.45 3.78 -0.92
CA ASP A 293 3.62 4.64 -1.75
C ASP A 293 3.02 3.86 -2.93
N VAL A 294 2.08 4.48 -3.65
CA VAL A 294 1.38 3.80 -4.76
C VAL A 294 2.34 3.33 -5.86
N VAL A 295 3.39 4.07 -6.18
CA VAL A 295 4.34 3.72 -7.26
C VAL A 295 5.30 2.62 -6.80
N GLU A 296 5.81 2.72 -5.58
CA GLU A 296 6.65 1.70 -4.96
C GLU A 296 5.90 0.36 -4.86
N LEU A 297 4.63 0.38 -4.41
CA LEU A 297 3.83 -0.83 -4.30
C LEU A 297 3.53 -1.44 -5.67
N ARG A 298 3.24 -0.63 -6.69
CA ARG A 298 3.11 -1.10 -8.09
C ARG A 298 4.37 -1.82 -8.57
N ALA A 299 5.55 -1.27 -8.24
CA ALA A 299 6.82 -1.87 -8.60
C ALA A 299 7.05 -3.22 -7.89
N VAL A 300 6.90 -3.25 -6.56
CA VAL A 300 7.09 -4.48 -5.77
C VAL A 300 6.09 -5.56 -6.17
N TYR A 301 4.81 -5.21 -6.31
CA TYR A 301 3.79 -6.16 -6.77
C TYR A 301 4.09 -6.66 -8.19
N GLY A 302 4.50 -5.76 -9.10
CA GLY A 302 4.89 -6.13 -10.45
C GLY A 302 6.05 -7.13 -10.53
N ALA A 303 7.01 -7.05 -9.59
CA ALA A 303 8.13 -7.99 -9.51
C ALA A 303 7.70 -9.37 -8.98
N VAL A 304 6.76 -9.42 -8.04
CA VAL A 304 6.38 -10.65 -7.33
C VAL A 304 5.19 -11.38 -7.99
N LYS A 305 4.34 -10.69 -8.77
CA LYS A 305 3.08 -11.28 -9.26
C LYS A 305 3.25 -12.59 -10.03
N SER A 306 4.33 -12.72 -10.80
CA SER A 306 4.59 -13.88 -11.66
C SER A 306 4.98 -15.13 -10.88
N ILE A 307 5.36 -14.99 -9.60
CA ILE A 307 5.78 -16.11 -8.77
C ILE A 307 4.56 -16.89 -8.31
N ARG A 308 4.48 -18.16 -8.72
CA ARG A 308 3.44 -19.07 -8.26
C ARG A 308 3.86 -19.73 -6.95
N TRP A 309 3.51 -19.10 -5.84
CA TRP A 309 3.48 -19.76 -4.54
C TRP A 309 2.20 -20.60 -4.48
N ARG A 310 2.35 -21.92 -4.56
CA ARG A 310 1.23 -22.86 -4.46
C ARG A 310 1.09 -23.28 -3.01
N ASP A 311 -0.15 -23.39 -2.58
CA ASP A 311 -0.55 -24.12 -1.39
C ASP A 311 -0.11 -25.58 -1.55
N VAL A 312 0.95 -25.98 -0.84
CA VAL A 312 1.40 -27.36 -0.84
C VAL A 312 0.70 -28.04 0.33
N LYS A 313 -0.28 -28.89 -0.01
CA LYS A 313 -1.00 -29.79 0.92
C LYS A 313 -1.92 -29.10 1.94
N GLY A 314 -2.76 -28.17 1.50
CA GLY A 314 -3.89 -27.69 2.31
C GLY A 314 -3.49 -26.80 3.49
N HIS A 315 -2.31 -26.19 3.41
CA HIS A 315 -1.85 -25.16 4.33
C HIS A 315 -1.68 -23.87 3.55
N ALA A 316 -2.57 -22.90 3.82
CA ALA A 316 -2.55 -21.58 3.22
C ALA A 316 -1.11 -21.06 3.15
N ASP A 317 -0.56 -21.01 1.93
CA ASP A 317 0.80 -20.50 1.75
C ASP A 317 0.77 -19.01 2.10
N GLY A 318 1.27 -18.64 3.27
CA GLY A 318 1.18 -17.26 3.71
C GLY A 318 1.98 -16.30 2.83
N ARG A 319 2.83 -16.80 1.93
CA ARG A 319 3.42 -16.00 0.83
C ARG A 319 2.37 -15.62 -0.20
N ALA A 320 1.48 -16.55 -0.56
CA ALA A 320 0.33 -16.25 -1.41
C ALA A 320 -0.63 -15.28 -0.71
N ALA A 321 -0.83 -15.41 0.60
CA ALA A 321 -1.60 -14.46 1.40
C ALA A 321 -0.95 -13.07 1.44
N TRP A 322 0.37 -12.99 1.60
CA TRP A 322 1.13 -11.73 1.55
C TRP A 322 0.97 -11.05 0.18
N ARG A 323 1.04 -11.80 -0.92
CA ARG A 323 0.81 -11.26 -2.27
C ARG A 323 -0.61 -10.75 -2.44
N LYS A 324 -1.61 -11.50 -1.95
CA LYS A 324 -3.02 -11.08 -1.94
C LYS A 324 -3.17 -9.76 -1.16
N ALA A 325 -2.59 -9.66 0.03
CA ALA A 325 -2.63 -8.43 0.83
C ALA A 325 -1.96 -7.24 0.14
N ALA A 326 -0.81 -7.46 -0.51
CA ALA A 326 -0.13 -6.43 -1.31
C ALA A 326 -0.99 -5.95 -2.49
N ARG A 327 -1.66 -6.88 -3.20
CA ARG A 327 -2.59 -6.56 -4.28
C ARG A 327 -3.81 -5.79 -3.77
N ASP A 328 -4.46 -6.28 -2.73
CA ASP A 328 -5.71 -5.68 -2.22
C ASP A 328 -5.44 -4.25 -1.69
N ARG A 329 -4.28 -4.04 -1.05
CA ARG A 329 -3.78 -2.71 -0.72
C ARG A 329 -3.56 -1.85 -1.96
N LEU A 330 -2.96 -2.40 -3.01
CA LEU A 330 -2.72 -1.68 -4.25
C LEU A 330 -4.03 -1.30 -4.94
N VAL A 331 -5.01 -2.20 -5.02
CA VAL A 331 -6.37 -1.91 -5.49
C VAL A 331 -6.95 -0.72 -4.74
N ALA A 332 -6.91 -0.75 -3.40
CA ALA A 332 -7.43 0.33 -2.56
C ALA A 332 -6.68 1.67 -2.75
N LEU A 333 -5.37 1.64 -3.03
CA LEU A 333 -4.58 2.83 -3.35
C LEU A 333 -4.93 3.38 -4.73
N VAL A 334 -5.03 2.54 -5.75
CA VAL A 334 -5.40 2.95 -7.12
C VAL A 334 -6.81 3.53 -7.16
N ASP A 335 -7.76 2.93 -6.44
CA ASP A 335 -9.12 3.47 -6.35
C ASP A 335 -9.18 4.81 -5.61
N ARG A 336 -8.27 5.07 -4.67
CA ARG A 336 -8.13 6.38 -4.03
C ARG A 336 -7.40 7.38 -4.92
N GLU A 337 -6.39 6.95 -5.67
CA GLU A 337 -5.69 7.74 -6.68
C GLU A 337 -6.67 8.27 -7.73
N ARG A 338 -7.50 7.39 -8.30
CA ARG A 338 -8.53 7.73 -9.27
C ARG A 338 -9.57 8.72 -8.72
N ARG A 339 -9.83 8.68 -7.42
CA ARG A 339 -10.74 9.62 -6.71
C ARG A 339 -10.04 10.90 -6.24
N GLY A 340 -8.73 11.05 -6.43
CA GLY A 340 -7.96 12.18 -5.90
C GLY A 340 -7.90 12.23 -4.37
N ALA A 341 -8.07 11.09 -3.70
CA ALA A 341 -8.20 10.97 -2.24
C ALA A 341 -7.00 10.25 -1.59
N LEU A 342 -5.83 10.25 -2.25
CA LEU A 342 -4.60 9.72 -1.67
C LEU A 342 -4.11 10.61 -0.54
N ARG A 343 -3.59 9.98 0.52
CA ARG A 343 -2.91 10.70 1.60
C ARG A 343 -1.49 11.09 1.16
N PRO A 344 -0.88 12.12 1.76
CA PRO A 344 0.47 12.56 1.39
C PRO A 344 1.57 11.49 1.48
N HIS A 345 1.43 10.49 2.36
CA HIS A 345 2.39 9.38 2.48
C HIS A 345 2.12 8.23 1.50
N GLU A 346 0.98 8.26 0.81
CA GLU A 346 0.55 7.27 -0.18
C GLU A 346 0.81 7.75 -1.61
N THR A 347 0.88 9.06 -1.80
CA THR A 347 1.38 9.68 -3.02
C THR A 347 2.89 9.46 -3.17
N ARG A 348 3.35 9.45 -4.42
CA ARG A 348 4.79 9.40 -4.74
C ARG A 348 5.54 10.45 -3.92
N ARG A 349 6.56 10.03 -3.20
CA ARG A 349 7.29 10.96 -2.34
C ARG A 349 8.04 12.02 -3.16
N PRO A 350 8.15 13.27 -2.67
CA PRO A 350 8.76 14.35 -3.44
C PRO A 350 10.25 14.12 -3.72
N GLU A 351 10.95 13.32 -2.91
CA GLU A 351 12.36 13.01 -3.10
C GLU A 351 12.64 12.29 -4.42
N TYR A 352 11.65 11.54 -4.95
CA TYR A 352 11.78 10.87 -6.24
C TYR A 352 11.71 11.84 -7.43
N ALA A 353 11.19 13.06 -7.26
CA ALA A 353 10.93 13.98 -8.36
C ALA A 353 12.22 14.35 -9.13
N CYS A 354 13.33 14.55 -8.43
CA CYS A 354 14.62 14.84 -9.04
C CYS A 354 15.16 13.66 -9.87
N PHE A 355 14.90 12.43 -9.44
CA PHE A 355 15.35 11.22 -10.13
C PHE A 355 14.46 10.88 -11.33
N ASP A 356 13.14 11.03 -11.16
CA ASP A 356 12.16 10.80 -12.22
C ASP A 356 12.41 11.75 -13.43
N ALA A 357 12.99 12.94 -13.18
CA ALA A 357 13.37 13.90 -14.21
C ALA A 357 14.68 13.56 -14.93
N THR A 358 15.71 13.07 -14.22
CA THR A 358 17.07 12.88 -14.77
C THR A 358 17.25 11.57 -15.53
N ARG A 359 16.34 10.60 -15.39
CA ARG A 359 16.37 9.28 -16.07
C ARG A 359 17.68 8.49 -15.86
N VAL A 360 18.41 8.77 -14.78
CA VAL A 360 19.67 8.10 -14.45
C VAL A 360 19.40 6.64 -14.11
N ASP A 361 20.33 5.76 -14.48
CA ASP A 361 20.35 4.36 -14.07
C ASP A 361 21.50 4.16 -13.09
N LEU A 362 21.19 3.89 -11.81
CA LEU A 362 22.20 3.82 -10.76
C LEU A 362 23.15 2.64 -10.91
N ASP A 363 22.73 1.55 -11.55
CA ASP A 363 23.60 0.41 -11.83
C ASP A 363 24.70 0.77 -12.87
N ALA A 364 24.52 1.86 -13.63
CA ALA A 364 25.48 2.36 -14.62
C ALA A 364 26.32 3.55 -14.11
N VAL A 365 26.07 4.03 -12.88
CA VAL A 365 26.79 5.19 -12.31
C VAL A 365 28.17 4.76 -11.83
N VAL A 366 29.21 5.38 -12.39
CA VAL A 366 30.56 5.31 -11.84
C VAL A 366 30.63 6.28 -10.66
N VAL A 367 30.87 5.75 -9.45
CA VAL A 367 31.04 6.58 -8.25
C VAL A 367 32.29 7.44 -8.42
N VAL A 368 32.11 8.75 -8.44
CA VAL A 368 33.21 9.70 -8.35
C VAL A 368 33.39 10.03 -6.87
N ASP A 369 34.64 10.09 -6.39
CA ASP A 369 34.91 10.48 -5.00
C ASP A 369 34.42 11.91 -4.75
N VAL A 370 33.23 12.04 -4.17
CA VAL A 370 32.68 13.31 -3.70
C VAL A 370 33.29 13.57 -2.32
N ALA A 371 34.34 14.38 -2.27
CA ALA A 371 35.14 14.67 -1.07
C ALA A 371 34.35 15.33 0.08
N ASP A 372 33.12 15.80 -0.15
CA ASP A 372 32.40 16.71 0.77
C ASP A 372 31.21 16.07 1.53
N LEU A 373 31.03 14.74 1.50
CA LEU A 373 29.86 14.10 2.14
C LEU A 373 30.00 13.79 3.64
N ASP A 374 31.22 13.83 4.19
CA ASP A 374 31.51 13.49 5.60
C ASP A 374 31.65 14.72 6.52
N VAL A 375 31.44 15.94 6.02
CA VAL A 375 31.45 17.17 6.84
C VAL A 375 30.01 17.54 7.19
N MET A 376 29.68 17.63 8.49
CA MET A 376 28.37 17.99 9.09
C MET A 376 27.50 16.84 9.62
N GLU A 377 28.08 15.82 10.26
CA GLU A 377 27.34 14.92 11.18
C GLU A 377 27.63 15.25 12.67
N THR A 378 27.86 16.52 12.98
CA THR A 378 27.89 17.06 14.35
C THR A 378 26.91 18.23 14.42
N ASP A 379 25.66 17.95 14.81
CA ASP A 379 24.75 18.88 15.53
C ASP A 379 23.31 18.36 15.43
N SER A 380 22.98 17.34 16.22
CA SER A 380 21.59 17.09 16.71
C SER A 380 21.49 15.89 17.67
N ALA A 381 22.51 15.68 18.51
CA ALA A 381 22.40 14.85 19.71
C ALA A 381 22.82 15.66 20.94
N SER A 382 22.13 16.77 21.19
CA SER A 382 22.12 17.47 22.48
C SER A 382 20.77 17.20 23.15
N PHE A 383 20.63 15.97 23.67
CA PHE A 383 19.62 15.61 24.65
C PHE A 383 20.24 14.56 25.57
N ASP A 384 20.83 15.04 26.66
CA ASP A 384 20.55 14.52 28.00
C ASP A 384 21.26 15.41 29.03
N GLY A 385 20.46 16.30 29.61
CA GLY A 385 20.75 16.84 30.92
C GLY A 385 20.29 15.84 31.99
N LEU A 386 20.97 15.93 33.13
CA LEU A 386 20.58 15.43 34.46
C LEU A 386 21.04 14.01 34.82
N SER A 387 22.25 13.92 35.38
CA SER A 387 22.42 13.33 36.71
C SER A 387 23.69 13.82 37.38
N GLY A 388 23.55 14.84 38.23
CA GLY A 388 24.51 15.09 39.30
C GLY A 388 24.05 14.35 40.55
N HIS A 389 24.88 13.44 41.06
CA HIS A 389 25.03 13.08 42.48
C HIS A 389 26.34 12.30 42.59
N SER A 390 27.39 12.95 43.10
CA SER A 390 27.79 13.00 44.52
C SER A 390 28.67 11.79 44.90
N LEU A 391 29.97 12.07 44.95
CA LEU A 391 30.99 11.26 45.61
C LEU A 391 30.66 11.07 47.09
N GLY A 392 30.94 9.87 47.61
CA GLY A 392 30.82 9.56 49.04
C GLY A 392 31.21 8.12 49.35
N ALA A 393 32.51 7.83 49.36
CA ALA A 393 33.24 6.98 50.31
C ALA A 393 34.70 6.84 49.84
#